data_AF-A0AA36LIH7-F1
#
_entry.id   AF-A0AA36LIH7-F1
#
_cell.length_a   1.000
_cell.length_b   1.000
_cell.length_c   1.000
_cell.angle_alpha   90.00
_cell.angle_beta   90.00
_cell.angle_gamma   90.00
#
_symmetry.space_group_name_H-M   'P 1'
#
loop_
_entity.id
_entity.type
_entity.pdbx_description
1 polymer ?
#
loop_
_entity_poly.entity_id
_entity_poly.type
_entity_poly.pdbx_seq_one_letter_code
_entity_poly.pdbx_strand_id
1 'polypeptide(L)'
;MTAKYHALLTHRGAAKLANATALGRSWEITHMAVGDGGGTLPTPLPSQTQLLNERHRAAINSLTLDPSQANHVIAELIIPATAGGWWVREIGLLDKDGDLIAVANCAETYKPLRQEGSGRTQIIRMILIVSNTAAVTLKHDPAVVLVTRHYADKKMGSAAVIAISDHIRTLDPHLQYARRSQNLADLTDKSAARTHLQLGSAATKNVGHRRGDIMAVGAFGFGGDCIDVLSGIDALTKTGLYRTDEHTADIPAGFYSPTIQHIQHDAVTAHQIMFSTNNASSAAAKISYRLRINGYWKAWTDILTNSGDTLIPVGIPLPYPGITPPKGI
;
A
#
# COMPACT_ATOMS: atom_id res chain seq x y z
N MET A 1 42.11 -12.72 -51.60
CA MET A 1 41.19 -11.89 -52.40
C MET A 1 40.67 -10.78 -51.51
N THR A 2 41.01 -9.53 -51.78
CA THR A 2 40.49 -8.36 -51.04
C THR A 2 39.01 -8.15 -51.40
N ALA A 3 38.14 -8.07 -50.39
CA ALA A 3 36.72 -7.81 -50.60
C ALA A 3 36.52 -6.43 -51.26
N LYS A 4 35.68 -6.37 -52.31
CA LYS A 4 35.39 -5.12 -53.06
C LYS A 4 34.89 -4.00 -52.15
N TYR A 5 34.15 -4.33 -51.11
CA TYR A 5 33.70 -3.42 -50.07
C TYR A 5 34.17 -3.93 -48.71
N HIS A 6 34.77 -3.05 -47.92
CA HIS A 6 35.29 -3.40 -46.61
C HIS A 6 35.32 -2.16 -45.70
N ALA A 7 35.29 -2.44 -44.40
CA ALA A 7 35.53 -1.46 -43.35
C ALA A 7 36.90 -1.71 -42.72
N LEU A 8 37.59 -0.65 -42.33
CA LEU A 8 38.82 -0.74 -41.57
C LEU A 8 38.87 0.32 -40.46
N LEU A 9 39.70 0.04 -39.46
CA LEU A 9 40.06 1.00 -38.42
C LEU A 9 41.10 1.97 -38.96
N THR A 10 40.93 3.26 -38.68
CA THR A 10 42.00 4.24 -38.89
C THR A 10 43.11 4.02 -37.85
N HIS A 11 44.31 4.55 -38.07
CA HIS A 11 45.38 4.51 -37.07
C HIS A 11 44.92 5.15 -35.75
N ARG A 12 44.13 6.23 -35.82
CA ARG A 12 43.52 6.87 -34.65
C ARG A 12 42.55 5.92 -33.95
N GLY A 13 41.68 5.25 -34.71
CA GLY A 13 40.72 4.29 -34.16
C GLY A 13 41.40 3.09 -33.51
N ALA A 14 42.40 2.51 -34.17
CA ALA A 14 43.18 1.40 -33.62
C ALA A 14 43.91 1.79 -32.32
N ALA A 15 44.53 2.98 -32.27
CA ALA A 15 45.18 3.48 -31.07
C ALA A 15 44.20 3.74 -29.93
N LYS A 16 43.02 4.33 -30.22
CA LYS A 16 41.98 4.57 -29.23
C LYS A 16 41.36 3.26 -28.71
N LEU A 17 41.13 2.28 -29.57
CA LEU A 17 40.66 0.95 -29.17
C LEU A 17 41.68 0.23 -28.27
N ALA A 18 42.97 0.30 -28.62
CA ALA A 18 44.04 -0.28 -27.81
C ALA A 18 44.14 0.39 -26.43
N ASN A 19 44.08 1.72 -26.38
CA ASN A 19 44.09 2.49 -25.13
C ASN A 19 42.85 2.21 -24.26
N ALA A 20 41.67 2.14 -24.86
CA ALA A 20 40.43 1.79 -24.18
C ALA A 20 40.51 0.39 -23.57
N THR A 21 41.04 -0.57 -24.32
CA THR A 21 41.28 -1.94 -23.85
C THR A 21 42.30 -1.99 -22.70
N ALA A 22 43.44 -1.31 -22.82
CA ALA A 22 44.51 -1.33 -21.82
C ALA A 22 44.09 -0.65 -20.50
N LEU A 23 43.29 0.40 -20.57
CA LEU A 23 42.85 1.19 -19.41
C LEU A 23 41.49 0.75 -18.84
N GLY A 24 40.85 -0.28 -19.42
CA GLY A 24 39.50 -0.70 -19.06
C GLY A 24 38.45 0.41 -19.27
N ARG A 25 38.70 1.34 -20.20
CA ARG A 25 37.79 2.45 -20.51
C ARG A 25 36.87 2.09 -21.66
N SER A 26 35.70 2.72 -21.66
CA SER A 26 34.76 2.64 -22.77
C SER A 26 35.15 3.55 -23.93
N TRP A 27 35.05 3.01 -25.14
CA TRP A 27 35.18 3.75 -26.39
C TRP A 27 33.79 4.12 -26.91
N GLU A 28 33.50 5.42 -26.89
CA GLU A 28 32.19 5.96 -27.25
C GLU A 28 32.16 6.40 -28.72
N ILE A 29 31.53 5.56 -29.56
CA ILE A 29 31.18 5.91 -30.94
C ILE A 29 29.87 6.71 -30.90
N THR A 30 29.86 7.92 -31.47
CA THR A 30 28.72 8.84 -31.32
C THR A 30 28.05 9.19 -32.64
N HIS A 31 28.82 9.32 -33.72
CA HIS A 31 28.30 9.77 -35.02
C HIS A 31 28.73 8.84 -36.14
N MET A 32 27.88 8.79 -37.17
CA MET A 32 28.23 8.23 -38.46
C MET A 32 28.14 9.34 -39.51
N ALA A 33 29.16 9.41 -40.35
CA ALA A 33 29.22 10.29 -41.50
C ALA A 33 29.14 9.47 -42.79
N VAL A 34 28.54 10.04 -43.82
CA VAL A 34 28.49 9.48 -45.17
C VAL A 34 28.93 10.51 -46.19
N GLY A 35 29.63 10.06 -47.23
CA GLY A 35 30.19 10.90 -48.26
C GLY A 35 30.06 10.31 -49.66
N ASP A 36 30.30 11.17 -50.66
CA ASP A 36 30.22 10.80 -52.08
C ASP A 36 31.57 10.46 -52.71
N GLY A 37 32.64 10.43 -51.89
CA GLY A 37 34.00 10.08 -52.31
C GLY A 37 34.63 11.05 -53.32
N GLY A 38 34.11 12.28 -53.43
CA GLY A 38 34.58 13.26 -54.40
C GLY A 38 34.22 12.90 -55.86
N GLY A 39 33.18 12.10 -56.07
CA GLY A 39 32.75 11.70 -57.41
C GLY A 39 33.20 10.29 -57.84
N THR A 40 34.09 9.64 -57.08
CA THR A 40 34.61 8.29 -57.38
C THR A 40 34.49 7.37 -56.18
N LEU A 41 34.52 6.05 -56.40
CA LEU A 41 34.49 5.07 -55.31
C LEU A 41 35.85 5.07 -54.59
N PRO A 42 35.94 5.50 -53.33
CA PRO A 42 37.22 5.61 -52.65
C PRO A 42 37.70 4.27 -52.11
N THR A 43 39.03 4.14 -52.00
CA THR A 43 39.66 3.04 -51.27
C THR A 43 39.91 3.49 -49.84
N PRO A 44 39.32 2.83 -48.82
CA PRO A 44 39.57 3.17 -47.43
C PRO A 44 41.06 3.03 -47.09
N LEU A 45 41.62 4.02 -46.39
CA LEU A 45 43.02 4.02 -45.95
C LEU A 45 43.11 4.20 -44.43
N PRO A 46 43.94 3.42 -43.72
CA PRO A 46 44.11 3.57 -42.28
C PRO A 46 44.62 4.95 -41.85
N SER A 47 45.31 5.69 -42.72
CA SER A 47 45.81 7.05 -42.44
C SER A 47 44.74 8.14 -42.51
N GLN A 48 43.51 7.84 -42.93
CA GLN A 48 42.44 8.84 -43.02
C GLN A 48 42.09 9.43 -41.66
N THR A 49 41.98 10.76 -41.64
CA THR A 49 41.49 11.54 -40.48
C THR A 49 40.10 12.12 -40.72
N GLN A 50 39.64 12.11 -41.97
CA GLN A 50 38.31 12.57 -42.41
C GLN A 50 37.89 11.82 -43.68
N LEU A 51 36.59 11.87 -44.00
CA LEU A 51 36.07 11.42 -45.28
C LEU A 51 36.57 12.33 -46.41
N LEU A 52 36.67 11.81 -47.63
CA LEU A 52 37.17 12.60 -48.77
C LEU A 52 36.20 13.73 -49.13
N ASN A 53 34.89 13.45 -49.09
CA ASN A 53 33.85 14.45 -49.25
C ASN A 53 32.60 14.07 -48.45
N GLU A 54 32.57 14.51 -47.20
CA GLU A 54 31.43 14.32 -46.31
C GLU A 54 30.19 15.09 -46.81
N ARG A 55 29.06 14.39 -46.93
CA ARG A 55 27.77 14.97 -47.34
C ARG A 55 26.77 15.05 -46.20
N HIS A 56 26.86 14.12 -45.26
CA HIS A 56 25.92 14.06 -44.15
C HIS A 56 26.57 13.42 -42.93
N ARG A 57 26.26 13.97 -41.75
CA ARG A 57 26.67 13.47 -40.45
C ARG A 57 25.49 13.53 -39.50
N ALA A 58 25.31 12.47 -38.74
CA ALA A 58 24.28 12.40 -37.71
C ALA A 58 24.71 11.43 -36.60
N ALA A 59 24.05 11.54 -35.45
CA ALA A 59 24.23 10.59 -34.37
C ALA A 59 23.84 9.17 -34.83
N ILE A 60 24.55 8.16 -34.37
CA ILE A 60 24.21 6.77 -34.68
C ILE A 60 22.85 6.39 -34.07
N ASN A 61 22.02 5.68 -34.83
CA ASN A 61 20.71 5.22 -34.35
C ASN A 61 20.85 3.96 -33.47
N SER A 62 21.81 3.10 -33.80
CA SER A 62 22.06 1.86 -33.06
C SER A 62 23.52 1.43 -33.18
N LEU A 63 24.07 0.91 -32.08
CA LEU A 63 25.33 0.19 -32.04
C LEU A 63 25.06 -1.16 -31.38
N THR A 64 25.29 -2.25 -32.11
CA THR A 64 24.99 -3.62 -31.63
C THR A 64 26.10 -4.58 -32.01
N LEU A 65 26.29 -5.63 -31.21
CA LEU A 65 27.15 -6.75 -31.57
C LEU A 65 26.40 -7.72 -32.48
N ASP A 66 27.10 -8.28 -33.47
CA ASP A 66 26.54 -9.36 -34.30
C ASP A 66 26.37 -10.63 -33.45
N PRO A 67 25.14 -11.18 -33.30
CA PRO A 67 24.91 -12.39 -32.52
C PRO A 67 25.64 -13.62 -33.06
N SER A 68 25.98 -13.63 -34.35
CA SER A 68 26.67 -14.73 -35.02
C SER A 68 28.19 -14.61 -34.99
N GLN A 69 28.72 -13.39 -34.78
CA GLN A 69 30.16 -13.08 -34.82
C GLN A 69 30.52 -12.08 -33.72
N ALA A 70 31.03 -12.60 -32.60
CA ALA A 70 31.23 -11.83 -31.36
C ALA A 70 32.23 -10.64 -31.47
N ASN A 71 33.00 -10.55 -32.56
CA ASN A 71 33.96 -9.49 -32.85
C ASN A 71 33.45 -8.45 -33.87
N HIS A 72 32.21 -8.56 -34.32
CA HIS A 72 31.60 -7.64 -35.27
C HIS A 72 30.69 -6.64 -34.56
N VAL A 73 31.02 -5.36 -34.70
CA VAL A 73 30.20 -4.23 -34.24
C VAL A 73 29.44 -3.67 -35.43
N ILE A 74 28.12 -3.65 -35.33
CA ILE A 74 27.22 -3.11 -36.35
C ILE A 74 26.78 -1.73 -35.88
N ALA A 75 27.21 -0.70 -36.60
CA ALA A 75 26.72 0.66 -36.46
C ALA A 75 25.64 0.92 -37.51
N GLU A 76 24.50 1.47 -37.10
CA GLU A 76 23.38 1.80 -37.98
C GLU A 76 23.07 3.29 -37.93
N LEU A 77 22.90 3.88 -39.11
CA LEU A 77 22.41 5.25 -39.30
C LEU A 77 21.17 5.24 -40.19
N ILE A 78 20.12 5.95 -39.78
CA ILE A 78 18.90 6.14 -40.56
C ILE A 78 18.93 7.56 -41.13
N ILE A 79 19.01 7.66 -42.46
CA ILE A 79 18.99 8.94 -43.17
C ILE A 79 17.54 9.19 -43.64
N PRO A 80 16.86 10.24 -43.12
CA PRO A 80 15.48 10.53 -43.48
C PRO A 80 15.33 10.99 -44.93
N ALA A 81 14.11 10.99 -45.46
CA ALA A 81 13.82 11.50 -46.81
C ALA A 81 14.11 13.00 -47.00
N THR A 82 14.29 13.76 -45.91
CA THR A 82 14.62 15.20 -45.92
C THR A 82 16.10 15.49 -46.13
N ALA A 83 16.97 14.47 -46.07
CA ALA A 83 18.41 14.60 -46.33
C ALA A 83 18.79 13.66 -47.48
N GLY A 84 19.23 14.21 -48.60
CA GLY A 84 19.57 13.48 -49.82
C GLY A 84 19.87 14.43 -50.99
N GLY A 85 20.05 13.87 -52.18
CA GLY A 85 20.53 14.58 -53.37
C GLY A 85 22.01 14.28 -53.67
N TRP A 86 22.55 13.20 -53.11
CA TRP A 86 23.95 12.82 -53.26
C TRP A 86 24.13 11.29 -53.31
N TRP A 87 25.27 10.88 -53.86
CA TRP A 87 25.71 9.48 -53.86
C TRP A 87 26.35 9.12 -52.52
N VAL A 88 26.09 7.91 -52.05
CA VAL A 88 26.77 7.34 -50.88
C VAL A 88 27.82 6.36 -51.38
N ARG A 89 29.09 6.63 -51.05
CA ARG A 89 30.26 5.85 -51.47
C ARG A 89 31.24 5.56 -50.35
N GLU A 90 31.29 6.43 -49.35
CA GLU A 90 32.11 6.27 -48.15
C GLU A 90 31.27 6.46 -46.89
N ILE A 91 31.64 5.73 -45.84
CA ILE A 91 31.03 5.76 -44.52
C ILE A 91 32.15 5.90 -43.50
N GLY A 92 31.95 6.80 -42.53
CA GLY A 92 32.88 7.03 -41.44
C GLY A 92 32.19 6.90 -40.09
N LEU A 93 32.87 6.30 -39.11
CA LEU A 93 32.46 6.35 -37.72
C LEU A 93 33.31 7.36 -36.97
N LEU A 94 32.67 8.17 -36.13
CA LEU A 94 33.32 9.17 -35.29
C LEU A 94 33.04 8.89 -33.81
N ASP A 95 34.05 9.13 -32.99
CA ASP A 95 33.91 9.06 -31.53
C ASP A 95 33.44 10.37 -30.91
N LYS A 96 33.31 10.39 -29.58
CA LYS A 96 32.90 11.57 -28.81
C LYS A 96 33.83 12.79 -28.97
N ASP A 97 35.09 12.58 -29.35
CA ASP A 97 36.08 13.65 -29.56
C ASP A 97 36.02 14.19 -31.00
N GLY A 98 35.17 13.60 -31.85
CA GLY A 98 35.04 13.96 -33.26
C GLY A 98 36.11 13.34 -34.16
N ASP A 99 36.90 12.38 -33.67
CA ASP A 99 37.93 11.72 -34.47
C ASP A 99 37.32 10.67 -35.39
N LEU A 100 37.76 10.61 -36.66
CA LEU A 100 37.41 9.52 -37.56
C LEU A 100 38.13 8.24 -37.12
N ILE A 101 37.37 7.29 -36.60
CA ILE A 101 37.89 6.06 -36.01
C ILE A 101 37.83 4.85 -36.93
N ALA A 102 36.88 4.84 -37.86
CA ALA A 102 36.76 3.80 -38.85
C ALA A 102 36.23 4.38 -40.15
N VAL A 103 36.64 3.78 -41.26
CA VAL A 103 36.21 4.16 -42.61
C VAL A 103 35.87 2.91 -43.40
N ALA A 104 34.82 3.01 -44.21
CA ALA A 104 34.38 1.96 -45.11
C ALA A 104 34.01 2.54 -46.46
N ASN A 105 34.21 1.74 -47.50
CA ASN A 105 33.58 1.98 -48.79
C ASN A 105 32.29 1.15 -48.90
N CYS A 106 31.34 1.62 -49.71
CA CYS A 106 30.10 0.90 -49.98
C CYS A 106 29.76 0.91 -51.46
N ALA A 107 28.83 0.03 -51.86
CA ALA A 107 28.28 0.06 -53.22
C ALA A 107 27.64 1.43 -53.49
N GLU A 108 27.94 2.01 -54.64
CA GLU A 108 27.43 3.32 -55.04
C GLU A 108 25.90 3.31 -55.01
N THR A 109 25.33 4.10 -54.10
CA THR A 109 23.88 4.17 -53.93
C THR A 109 23.44 5.62 -53.91
N TYR A 110 22.54 5.99 -54.81
CA TYR A 110 21.95 7.32 -54.81
C TYR A 110 20.91 7.45 -53.70
N LYS A 111 21.04 8.48 -52.86
CA LYS A 111 20.08 8.80 -51.81
C LYS A 111 19.23 10.00 -52.28
N PRO A 112 18.04 9.78 -52.87
CA PRO A 112 17.21 10.86 -53.37
C PRO A 112 16.67 11.76 -52.24
N LEU A 113 16.52 13.05 -52.56
CA LEU A 113 15.85 14.02 -51.70
C LEU A 113 14.33 13.99 -51.95
N ARG A 114 13.52 14.29 -50.93
CA ARG A 114 12.05 14.36 -51.08
C ARG A 114 11.58 15.26 -52.24
N GLN A 115 12.27 16.37 -52.49
CA GLN A 115 11.92 17.32 -53.56
C GLN A 115 12.10 16.75 -54.97
N GLU A 116 12.89 15.68 -55.13
CA GLU A 116 13.11 14.99 -56.40
C GLU A 116 11.98 14.00 -56.74
N GLY A 117 10.89 13.99 -55.96
CA GLY A 117 9.73 13.12 -56.18
C GLY A 117 9.93 11.66 -55.74
N SER A 118 11.14 11.29 -55.29
CA SER A 118 11.50 9.93 -54.85
C SER A 118 12.10 9.92 -53.43
N GLY A 119 11.53 10.70 -52.51
CA GLY A 119 12.04 10.81 -51.14
C GLY A 119 12.08 9.46 -50.41
N ARG A 120 13.27 8.91 -50.19
CA ARG A 120 13.48 7.59 -49.55
C ARG A 120 14.13 7.75 -48.19
N THR A 121 13.65 7.03 -47.17
CA THR A 121 14.42 6.80 -45.94
C THR A 121 15.37 5.64 -46.18
N GLN A 122 16.65 5.82 -45.91
CA GLN A 122 17.67 4.80 -46.15
C GLN A 122 18.41 4.47 -44.86
N ILE A 123 18.59 3.17 -44.62
CA ILE A 123 19.34 2.65 -43.49
C ILE A 123 20.75 2.31 -44.01
N ILE A 124 21.76 2.94 -43.43
CA ILE A 124 23.17 2.67 -43.70
C ILE A 124 23.72 1.85 -42.53
N ARG A 125 24.38 0.74 -42.84
CA ARG A 125 25.00 -0.15 -41.87
C ARG A 125 26.48 -0.27 -42.16
N MET A 126 27.29 -0.03 -41.15
CA MET A 126 28.73 -0.29 -41.18
C MET A 126 29.05 -1.41 -40.19
N ILE A 127 29.65 -2.48 -40.71
CA ILE A 127 30.12 -3.60 -39.90
C ILE A 127 31.61 -3.40 -39.67
N LEU A 128 31.99 -3.18 -38.41
CA LEU A 128 33.36 -2.97 -38.00
C LEU A 128 33.87 -4.22 -37.26
N ILE A 129 35.01 -4.73 -37.68
CA ILE A 129 35.70 -5.83 -37.01
C ILE A 129 36.68 -5.22 -36.00
N VAL A 130 36.53 -5.56 -34.72
CA VAL A 130 37.41 -5.08 -33.65
C VAL A 130 38.11 -6.23 -32.95
N SER A 131 39.32 -6.00 -32.45
CA SER A 131 40.08 -6.99 -31.69
C SER A 131 39.52 -7.25 -30.29
N ASN A 132 38.77 -6.28 -29.73
CA ASN A 132 38.10 -6.40 -28.44
C ASN A 132 36.79 -5.62 -28.41
N THR A 133 35.66 -6.31 -28.26
CA THR A 133 34.32 -5.69 -28.19
C THR A 133 33.96 -5.18 -26.79
N ALA A 134 34.65 -5.64 -25.73
CA ALA A 134 34.40 -5.18 -24.36
C ALA A 134 34.80 -3.71 -24.14
N ALA A 135 35.73 -3.20 -24.95
CA ALA A 135 36.13 -1.80 -24.94
C ALA A 135 35.14 -0.89 -25.67
N VAL A 136 34.15 -1.42 -26.40
CA VAL A 136 33.18 -0.62 -27.17
C VAL A 136 31.90 -0.45 -26.36
N THR A 137 31.57 0.78 -25.98
CA THR A 137 30.30 1.05 -25.28
C THR A 137 29.15 1.16 -26.26
N LEU A 138 28.19 0.24 -26.11
CA LEU A 138 26.92 0.22 -26.83
C LEU A 138 26.02 1.34 -26.29
N LYS A 139 26.14 2.54 -26.86
CA LYS A 139 25.23 3.64 -26.57
C LYS A 139 24.07 3.63 -27.57
N HIS A 140 22.85 3.58 -27.04
CA HIS A 140 21.63 3.92 -27.74
C HIS A 140 21.08 5.15 -27.03
N ASP A 141 21.00 6.29 -27.69
CA ASP A 141 20.29 7.46 -27.15
C ASP A 141 18.80 7.35 -27.56
N PRO A 142 17.90 7.00 -26.63
CA PRO A 142 16.48 6.83 -26.95
C PRO A 142 15.74 8.17 -27.13
N ALA A 143 16.35 9.32 -26.87
CA ALA A 143 15.64 10.61 -26.87
C ALA A 143 15.58 11.30 -28.25
N VAL A 144 16.45 10.93 -29.20
CA VAL A 144 16.63 11.69 -30.47
C VAL A 144 16.51 10.82 -31.73
N VAL A 145 16.14 9.54 -31.60
CA VAL A 145 16.23 8.59 -32.71
C VAL A 145 14.86 8.31 -33.34
N LEU A 146 14.76 8.44 -34.67
CA LEU A 146 13.66 7.86 -35.45
C LEU A 146 13.77 6.33 -35.34
N VAL A 147 12.86 5.71 -34.60
CA VAL A 147 12.86 4.28 -34.33
C VAL A 147 11.98 3.55 -35.35
N THR A 148 12.43 2.40 -35.87
CA THR A 148 11.58 1.55 -36.72
C THR A 148 10.44 0.94 -35.88
N ARG A 149 9.23 0.81 -36.44
CA ARG A 149 8.07 0.25 -35.73
C ARG A 149 8.37 -1.10 -35.05
N HIS A 150 9.14 -1.96 -35.72
CA HIS A 150 9.59 -3.24 -35.16
C HIS A 150 10.38 -3.11 -33.85
N TYR A 151 11.21 -2.09 -33.69
CA TYR A 151 11.93 -1.84 -32.44
C TYR A 151 10.99 -1.30 -31.35
N ALA A 152 10.04 -0.44 -31.70
CA ALA A 152 9.01 0.03 -30.77
C ALA A 152 8.14 -1.14 -30.27
N ASP A 153 7.69 -2.01 -31.17
CA ASP A 153 6.91 -3.22 -30.83
C ASP A 153 7.73 -4.19 -29.94
N LYS A 154 9.04 -4.34 -30.19
CA LYS A 154 9.93 -5.16 -29.35
C LYS A 154 10.13 -4.57 -27.94
N LYS A 155 10.12 -3.24 -27.79
CA LYS A 155 10.26 -2.56 -26.49
C LYS A 155 8.93 -2.46 -25.72
N MET A 156 7.80 -2.33 -26.42
CA MET A 156 6.45 -2.43 -25.84
C MET A 156 6.02 -3.88 -25.61
N GLY A 157 6.76 -4.84 -26.17
CA GLY A 157 6.51 -6.26 -26.10
C GLY A 157 6.64 -6.83 -24.69
N SER A 158 5.59 -7.57 -24.31
CA SER A 158 5.44 -8.47 -23.17
C SER A 158 5.43 -7.85 -21.77
N ALA A 159 6.46 -7.16 -21.30
CA ALA A 159 6.59 -6.88 -19.86
C ALA A 159 5.46 -6.00 -19.28
N ALA A 160 5.13 -4.88 -19.95
CA ALA A 160 4.08 -3.97 -19.47
C ALA A 160 2.68 -4.59 -19.61
N VAL A 161 2.43 -5.30 -20.72
CA VAL A 161 1.15 -5.98 -20.97
C VAL A 161 0.94 -7.14 -19.98
N ILE A 162 2.01 -7.88 -19.66
CA ILE A 162 2.00 -8.93 -18.63
C ILE A 162 1.74 -8.29 -17.27
N ALA A 163 2.45 -7.23 -16.88
CA ALA A 163 2.24 -6.57 -15.60
C ALA A 163 0.80 -6.05 -15.41
N ILE A 164 0.20 -5.47 -16.46
CA ILE A 164 -1.20 -5.02 -16.43
C ILE A 164 -2.16 -6.22 -16.36
N SER A 165 -1.89 -7.28 -17.13
CA SER A 165 -2.72 -8.49 -17.11
C SER A 165 -2.67 -9.19 -15.76
N ASP A 166 -1.50 -9.27 -15.13
CA ASP A 166 -1.30 -9.85 -13.81
C ASP A 166 -1.99 -9.00 -12.74
N HIS A 167 -1.91 -7.67 -12.83
CA HIS A 167 -2.64 -6.78 -11.93
C HIS A 167 -4.16 -7.00 -12.00
N ILE A 168 -4.74 -7.11 -13.19
CA ILE A 168 -6.19 -7.34 -13.39
C ILE A 168 -6.61 -8.72 -12.87
N ARG A 169 -5.76 -9.74 -13.01
CA ARG A 169 -6.07 -11.12 -12.62
C ARG A 169 -5.78 -11.43 -11.15
N THR A 170 -4.96 -10.60 -10.49
CA THR A 170 -4.59 -10.79 -9.09
C THR A 170 -5.71 -10.27 -8.20
N LEU A 171 -6.16 -11.11 -7.28
CA LEU A 171 -7.10 -10.69 -6.24
C LEU A 171 -6.36 -9.82 -5.23
N ASP A 172 -6.88 -8.61 -4.98
CA ASP A 172 -6.29 -7.59 -4.10
C ASP A 172 -4.81 -7.24 -4.45
N PRO A 173 -4.54 -6.70 -5.65
CA PRO A 173 -3.18 -6.42 -6.10
C PRO A 173 -2.50 -5.25 -5.35
N HIS A 174 -3.25 -4.55 -4.51
CA HIS A 174 -2.81 -3.39 -3.76
C HIS A 174 -2.79 -3.70 -2.26
N LEU A 175 -1.61 -3.97 -1.72
CA LEU A 175 -1.41 -4.29 -0.29
C LEU A 175 -1.69 -3.13 0.66
N GLN A 176 -1.84 -1.92 0.12
CA GLN A 176 -2.15 -0.71 0.90
C GLN A 176 -3.63 -0.62 1.32
N TYR A 177 -4.51 -1.45 0.77
CA TYR A 177 -5.93 -1.45 1.10
C TYR A 177 -6.29 -2.69 1.92
N ALA A 178 -7.15 -2.48 2.93
CA ALA A 178 -7.69 -3.57 3.73
C ALA A 178 -8.60 -4.46 2.87
N ARG A 179 -8.46 -5.77 3.02
CA ARG A 179 -9.22 -6.78 2.31
C ARG A 179 -10.59 -6.94 2.95
N ARG A 180 -11.64 -6.86 2.13
CA ARG A 180 -13.03 -7.03 2.58
C ARG A 180 -13.24 -8.36 3.29
N SER A 181 -12.60 -9.43 2.82
CA SER A 181 -12.72 -10.78 3.40
C SER A 181 -12.09 -10.90 4.80
N GLN A 182 -11.17 -10.00 5.16
CA GLN A 182 -10.50 -10.04 6.46
C GLN A 182 -11.17 -9.15 7.51
N ASN A 183 -12.23 -8.41 7.17
CA ASN A 183 -12.99 -7.59 8.13
C ASN A 183 -12.10 -6.78 9.08
N LEU A 184 -11.12 -6.06 8.53
CA LEU A 184 -10.16 -5.20 9.26
C LEU A 184 -9.12 -5.96 10.11
N ALA A 185 -9.03 -7.29 10.03
CA ALA A 185 -8.02 -8.07 10.73
C ALA A 185 -6.60 -7.85 10.19
N ASP A 186 -6.47 -7.40 8.95
CA ASP A 186 -5.24 -7.08 8.22
C ASP A 186 -4.73 -5.65 8.43
N LEU A 187 -5.40 -4.86 9.26
CA LEU A 187 -4.90 -3.54 9.61
C LEU A 187 -3.60 -3.66 10.40
N THR A 188 -2.53 -3.07 9.86
CA THR A 188 -1.20 -3.06 10.46
C THR A 188 -1.16 -2.20 11.72
N ASP A 189 -1.72 -0.98 11.67
CA ASP A 189 -1.88 -0.12 12.83
C ASP A 189 -3.33 -0.08 13.31
N LYS A 190 -3.66 -1.01 14.20
CA LYS A 190 -4.98 -1.10 14.82
C LYS A 190 -5.29 0.10 15.71
N SER A 191 -4.28 0.81 16.22
CA SER A 191 -4.50 1.97 17.10
C SER A 191 -4.93 3.17 16.30
N ALA A 192 -4.18 3.52 15.25
CA ALA A 192 -4.53 4.61 14.34
C ALA A 192 -5.89 4.36 13.68
N ALA A 193 -6.18 3.12 13.27
CA ALA A 193 -7.47 2.77 12.69
C ALA A 193 -8.65 3.03 13.66
N ARG A 194 -8.52 2.64 14.93
CA ARG A 194 -9.53 2.96 15.95
C ARG A 194 -9.70 4.46 16.13
N THR A 195 -8.60 5.22 16.15
CA THR A 195 -8.63 6.68 16.24
C THR A 195 -9.36 7.32 15.06
N HIS A 196 -9.07 6.91 13.82
CA HIS A 196 -9.71 7.45 12.61
C HIS A 196 -11.19 7.10 12.53
N LEU A 197 -11.57 5.90 12.96
CA LEU A 197 -12.96 5.48 13.07
C LEU A 197 -13.67 6.06 14.30
N GLN A 198 -12.96 6.85 15.11
CA GLN A 198 -13.45 7.45 16.35
C GLN A 198 -14.03 6.39 17.31
N LEU A 199 -13.47 5.18 17.26
CA LEU A 199 -13.81 4.09 18.16
C LEU A 199 -13.19 4.43 19.52
N GLY A 200 -14.04 4.80 20.48
CA GLY A 200 -13.61 5.17 21.83
C GLY A 200 -12.93 4.01 22.59
N SER A 201 -12.54 4.27 23.84
CA SER A 201 -11.79 3.30 24.66
C SER A 201 -12.50 1.96 24.87
N ALA A 202 -13.84 1.94 24.77
CA ALA A 202 -14.65 0.74 24.84
C ALA A 202 -14.22 -0.31 23.81
N ALA A 203 -13.81 0.08 22.59
CA ALA A 203 -13.41 -0.84 21.53
C ALA A 203 -12.15 -1.70 21.84
N THR A 204 -11.49 -1.43 22.98
CA THR A 204 -10.32 -2.19 23.45
C THR A 204 -10.61 -3.02 24.70
N LYS A 205 -11.83 -2.93 25.24
CA LYS A 205 -12.24 -3.68 26.44
C LYS A 205 -12.83 -5.02 26.03
N ASN A 206 -12.60 -6.05 26.84
CA ASN A 206 -13.28 -7.32 26.68
C ASN A 206 -14.77 -7.15 27.03
N VAL A 207 -15.60 -8.08 26.59
CA VAL A 207 -17.00 -8.18 27.00
C VAL A 207 -17.11 -9.27 28.06
N GLY A 208 -17.73 -8.97 29.21
CA GLY A 208 -17.79 -9.94 30.29
C GLY A 208 -18.33 -9.40 31.62
N HIS A 209 -17.90 -10.06 32.70
CA HIS A 209 -18.33 -9.79 34.09
C HIS A 209 -17.21 -9.26 34.98
N ARG A 210 -16.01 -8.99 34.43
CA ARG A 210 -14.88 -8.50 35.24
C ARG A 210 -14.89 -6.98 35.30
N ARG A 211 -14.25 -6.43 36.33
CA ARG A 211 -14.07 -4.99 36.46
C ARG A 211 -13.26 -4.45 35.27
N GLY A 212 -13.84 -3.50 34.54
CA GLY A 212 -13.21 -2.86 33.39
C GLY A 212 -13.58 -3.46 32.03
N ASP A 213 -14.35 -4.54 32.01
CA ASP A 213 -14.97 -5.07 30.80
C ASP A 213 -16.19 -4.22 30.41
N ILE A 214 -16.59 -4.29 29.13
CA ILE A 214 -17.95 -3.92 28.71
C ILE A 214 -18.92 -4.97 29.25
N MET A 215 -20.06 -4.51 29.74
CA MET A 215 -21.11 -5.38 30.27
C MET A 215 -21.64 -6.32 29.19
N ALA A 216 -21.46 -7.63 29.37
CA ALA A 216 -22.12 -8.65 28.54
C ALA A 216 -23.63 -8.65 28.80
N VAL A 217 -24.44 -9.08 27.83
CA VAL A 217 -25.87 -9.34 28.06
C VAL A 217 -26.02 -10.42 29.12
N GLY A 218 -26.86 -10.19 30.13
CA GLY A 218 -27.02 -11.04 31.31
C GLY A 218 -26.02 -10.76 32.44
N ALA A 219 -25.02 -9.88 32.23
CA ALA A 219 -24.04 -9.59 33.25
C ALA A 219 -24.66 -8.90 34.47
N PHE A 220 -24.33 -9.43 35.65
CA PHE A 220 -24.86 -8.94 36.93
C PHE A 220 -26.40 -8.97 36.99
N GLY A 221 -27.05 -9.83 36.19
CA GLY A 221 -28.51 -9.95 36.12
C GLY A 221 -29.20 -8.88 35.26
N PHE A 222 -28.46 -8.10 34.48
CA PHE A 222 -29.03 -7.12 33.54
C PHE A 222 -29.15 -7.68 32.13
N GLY A 223 -30.29 -7.43 31.47
CA GLY A 223 -30.52 -7.87 30.08
C GLY A 223 -30.95 -9.34 29.93
N GLY A 224 -31.35 -9.98 31.03
CA GLY A 224 -31.92 -11.33 31.09
C GLY A 224 -32.60 -11.57 32.44
N ASP A 225 -32.86 -12.82 32.79
CA ASP A 225 -33.36 -13.19 34.12
C ASP A 225 -32.34 -12.80 35.23
N CYS A 226 -32.86 -12.49 36.41
CA CYS A 226 -32.03 -12.29 37.60
C CYS A 226 -31.24 -13.56 37.96
N ILE A 227 -30.10 -13.38 38.62
CA ILE A 227 -29.20 -14.49 39.00
C ILE A 227 -29.80 -15.30 40.16
N ASP A 228 -29.83 -16.62 40.04
CA ASP A 228 -30.33 -17.50 41.11
C ASP A 228 -29.43 -17.47 42.36
N VAL A 229 -30.04 -17.32 43.54
CA VAL A 229 -29.36 -17.45 44.83
C VAL A 229 -29.26 -18.94 45.21
N LEU A 230 -28.05 -19.44 45.47
CA LEU A 230 -27.80 -20.88 45.66
C LEU A 230 -27.55 -21.32 47.11
N SER A 231 -27.29 -20.39 48.05
CA SER A 231 -26.75 -20.74 49.38
C SER A 231 -27.27 -19.86 50.52
N GLY A 232 -28.26 -19.00 50.25
CA GLY A 232 -28.70 -17.93 51.17
C GLY A 232 -28.26 -16.55 50.70
N ILE A 233 -29.06 -15.54 51.03
CA ILE A 233 -28.85 -14.17 50.53
C ILE A 233 -27.72 -13.44 51.28
N ASP A 234 -27.33 -13.89 52.47
CA ASP A 234 -26.19 -13.34 53.22
C ASP A 234 -24.85 -13.65 52.54
N ALA A 235 -24.78 -14.75 51.80
CA ALA A 235 -23.57 -15.26 51.13
C ALA A 235 -23.24 -14.53 49.80
N LEU A 236 -24.09 -13.60 49.36
CA LEU A 236 -23.84 -12.84 48.14
C LEU A 236 -22.60 -11.95 48.31
N THR A 237 -21.63 -12.15 47.40
CA THR A 237 -20.34 -11.44 47.39
C THR A 237 -20.11 -10.59 46.14
N LYS A 238 -21.00 -10.69 45.15
CA LYS A 238 -20.89 -9.96 43.87
C LYS A 238 -22.06 -9.02 43.71
N THR A 239 -21.81 -7.80 43.25
CA THR A 239 -22.88 -6.87 42.87
C THR A 239 -23.75 -7.47 41.76
N GLY A 240 -25.07 -7.31 41.84
CA GLY A 240 -25.98 -7.74 40.79
C GLY A 240 -27.44 -7.78 41.21
N LEU A 241 -28.28 -8.16 40.25
CA LEU A 241 -29.68 -8.47 40.44
C LEU A 241 -29.84 -9.99 40.58
N TYR A 242 -30.52 -10.39 41.63
CA TYR A 242 -30.69 -11.78 42.04
C TYR A 242 -32.17 -12.11 42.20
N ARG A 243 -32.52 -13.38 42.08
CA ARG A 243 -33.85 -13.92 42.39
C ARG A 243 -33.74 -15.14 43.27
N THR A 244 -34.80 -15.38 44.01
CA THR A 244 -34.89 -16.48 44.96
C THR A 244 -36.35 -16.73 45.31
N ASP A 245 -36.63 -17.69 46.18
CA ASP A 245 -37.96 -18.04 46.67
C ASP A 245 -38.08 -17.81 48.19
N GLU A 246 -39.28 -17.96 48.73
CA GLU A 246 -39.57 -17.81 50.16
C GLU A 246 -38.87 -18.84 51.07
N HIS A 247 -38.29 -19.89 50.49
CA HIS A 247 -37.64 -20.97 51.24
C HIS A 247 -36.13 -20.76 51.39
N THR A 248 -35.56 -19.78 50.70
CA THR A 248 -34.12 -19.53 50.73
C THR A 248 -33.70 -18.87 52.04
N ALA A 249 -32.52 -19.27 52.54
CA ALA A 249 -32.00 -18.80 53.81
C ALA A 249 -31.82 -17.27 53.86
N ASP A 250 -32.00 -16.73 55.07
CA ASP A 250 -31.82 -15.32 55.46
C ASP A 250 -32.84 -14.33 54.87
N ILE A 251 -33.87 -14.85 54.21
CA ILE A 251 -34.98 -14.05 53.69
C ILE A 251 -35.91 -13.64 54.84
N PRO A 252 -36.28 -12.36 54.94
CA PRO A 252 -37.25 -11.90 55.93
C PRO A 252 -38.64 -12.47 55.61
N ALA A 253 -39.43 -12.75 56.65
CA ALA A 253 -40.78 -13.25 56.48
C ALA A 253 -41.66 -12.31 55.63
N GLY A 254 -42.56 -12.91 54.83
CA GLY A 254 -43.52 -12.18 54.00
C GLY A 254 -43.01 -11.80 52.61
N PHE A 255 -41.90 -12.35 52.15
CA PHE A 255 -41.44 -12.24 50.77
C PHE A 255 -41.64 -13.55 50.01
N TYR A 256 -42.37 -13.50 48.90
CA TYR A 256 -42.61 -14.63 47.99
C TYR A 256 -41.95 -14.35 46.64
N SER A 257 -41.12 -15.31 46.21
CA SER A 257 -40.31 -15.22 44.98
C SER A 257 -39.57 -13.87 44.78
N PRO A 258 -38.86 -13.32 45.78
CA PRO A 258 -38.37 -11.95 45.68
C PRO A 258 -37.23 -11.78 44.66
N THR A 259 -37.12 -10.55 44.13
CA THR A 259 -35.91 -10.08 43.46
C THR A 259 -35.11 -9.19 44.40
N ILE A 260 -33.79 -9.28 44.29
CA ILE A 260 -32.85 -8.64 45.19
C ILE A 260 -31.84 -7.87 44.36
N GLN A 261 -31.65 -6.59 44.67
CA GLN A 261 -30.48 -5.87 44.24
C GLN A 261 -29.46 -5.91 45.37
N HIS A 262 -28.34 -6.61 45.13
CA HIS A 262 -27.20 -6.64 46.04
C HIS A 262 -26.10 -5.75 45.46
N ILE A 263 -25.62 -4.79 46.24
CA ILE A 263 -24.48 -3.96 45.86
C ILE A 263 -23.36 -4.17 46.87
N GLN A 264 -22.27 -4.72 46.36
CA GLN A 264 -21.04 -4.92 47.09
C GLN A 264 -20.21 -3.62 47.04
N HIS A 265 -19.87 -3.04 48.19
CA HIS A 265 -18.93 -1.93 48.25
C HIS A 265 -17.49 -2.44 48.42
N ASP A 266 -17.27 -3.27 49.44
CA ASP A 266 -15.98 -3.92 49.76
C ASP A 266 -16.21 -5.30 50.42
N ALA A 267 -15.19 -5.97 50.94
CA ALA A 267 -15.35 -7.30 51.55
C ALA A 267 -16.26 -7.36 52.78
N VAL A 268 -16.51 -6.23 53.47
CA VAL A 268 -17.24 -6.15 54.74
C VAL A 268 -18.49 -5.26 54.67
N THR A 269 -18.63 -4.45 53.62
CA THR A 269 -19.68 -3.46 53.43
C THR A 269 -20.49 -3.76 52.17
N ALA A 270 -21.81 -3.83 52.31
CA ALA A 270 -22.76 -4.07 51.23
C ALA A 270 -24.14 -3.48 51.56
N HIS A 271 -25.00 -3.36 50.56
CA HIS A 271 -26.43 -3.21 50.81
C HIS A 271 -27.24 -4.20 49.98
N GLN A 272 -28.42 -4.50 50.50
CA GLN A 272 -29.44 -5.25 49.79
C GLN A 272 -30.76 -4.50 49.86
N ILE A 273 -31.45 -4.44 48.74
CA ILE A 273 -32.85 -4.05 48.66
C ILE A 273 -33.62 -5.16 47.96
N MET A 274 -34.78 -5.48 48.49
CA MET A 274 -35.59 -6.62 48.09
C MET A 274 -36.99 -6.17 47.69
N PHE A 275 -37.50 -6.73 46.60
CA PHE A 275 -38.83 -6.49 46.06
C PHE A 275 -39.57 -7.83 45.98
N SER A 276 -40.78 -7.90 46.54
CA SER A 276 -41.67 -9.05 46.33
C SER A 276 -42.15 -9.12 44.87
N THR A 277 -42.18 -10.29 44.24
CA THR A 277 -42.66 -10.43 42.84
C THR A 277 -44.00 -11.18 42.69
N ASN A 278 -44.39 -12.03 43.65
CA ASN A 278 -45.65 -12.77 43.62
C ASN A 278 -46.46 -12.53 44.90
N ASN A 279 -47.79 -12.43 44.76
CA ASN A 279 -48.78 -12.36 45.84
C ASN A 279 -50.04 -13.14 45.43
N ALA A 280 -50.03 -14.46 45.55
CA ALA A 280 -51.21 -15.28 45.21
C ALA A 280 -52.32 -15.22 46.27
N SER A 281 -52.06 -14.72 47.48
CA SER A 281 -53.11 -14.56 48.49
C SER A 281 -52.75 -13.49 49.53
N SER A 282 -53.31 -12.29 49.35
CA SER A 282 -53.62 -11.29 50.40
C SER A 282 -52.51 -10.48 51.11
N ALA A 283 -51.24 -10.53 50.71
CA ALA A 283 -50.24 -9.55 51.17
C ALA A 283 -49.97 -8.50 50.06
N ALA A 284 -49.69 -7.26 50.43
CA ALA A 284 -49.38 -6.20 49.48
C ALA A 284 -47.94 -6.28 48.96
N ALA A 285 -47.60 -5.49 47.93
CA ALA A 285 -46.21 -5.37 47.48
C ALA A 285 -45.31 -4.90 48.64
N LYS A 286 -44.27 -5.67 48.94
CA LYS A 286 -43.32 -5.38 50.02
C LYS A 286 -41.96 -4.98 49.46
N ILE A 287 -41.40 -3.91 50.01
CA ILE A 287 -40.02 -3.49 49.74
C ILE A 287 -39.31 -3.34 51.07
N SER A 288 -38.15 -3.98 51.19
CA SER A 288 -37.30 -3.86 52.38
C SER A 288 -35.85 -3.72 51.97
N TYR A 289 -35.06 -3.09 52.82
CA TYR A 289 -33.62 -2.98 52.64
C TYR A 289 -32.87 -3.30 53.92
N ARG A 290 -31.59 -3.63 53.77
CA ARG A 290 -30.64 -3.78 54.88
C ARG A 290 -29.22 -3.46 54.44
N LEU A 291 -28.36 -3.28 55.43
CA LEU A 291 -26.94 -2.98 55.24
C LEU A 291 -26.08 -4.07 55.86
N ARG A 292 -24.95 -4.36 55.23
CA ARG A 292 -23.84 -5.08 55.86
C ARG A 292 -22.79 -4.06 56.27
N ILE A 293 -22.43 -4.03 57.55
CA ILE A 293 -21.45 -3.10 58.11
C ILE A 293 -20.47 -3.90 58.96
N ASN A 294 -19.17 -3.72 58.72
CA ASN A 294 -18.10 -4.46 59.40
C ASN A 294 -18.26 -5.98 59.30
N GLY A 295 -18.82 -6.49 58.19
CA GLY A 295 -19.02 -7.92 57.96
C GLY A 295 -20.33 -8.47 58.52
N TYR A 296 -21.11 -7.67 59.24
CA TYR A 296 -22.37 -8.09 59.87
C TYR A 296 -23.59 -7.49 59.17
N TRP A 297 -24.55 -8.33 58.81
CA TRP A 297 -25.84 -7.89 58.32
C TRP A 297 -26.67 -7.27 59.43
N LYS A 298 -27.23 -6.08 59.17
CA LYS A 298 -28.18 -5.41 60.05
C LYS A 298 -29.59 -5.93 59.77
N ALA A 299 -30.49 -5.69 60.73
CA ALA A 299 -31.89 -6.05 60.58
C ALA A 299 -32.51 -5.37 59.35
N TRP A 300 -33.50 -6.04 58.78
CA TRP A 300 -34.29 -5.52 57.67
C TRP A 300 -35.13 -4.32 58.11
N THR A 301 -35.19 -3.31 57.26
CA THR A 301 -36.07 -2.15 57.40
C THR A 301 -37.07 -2.16 56.26
N ASP A 302 -38.35 -2.23 56.60
CA ASP A 302 -39.45 -2.22 55.64
C ASP A 302 -39.71 -0.77 55.16
N ILE A 303 -39.88 -0.58 53.85
CA ILE A 303 -40.16 0.71 53.21
C ILE A 303 -41.64 0.80 52.82
N LEU A 304 -42.18 -0.28 52.23
CA LEU A 304 -43.59 -0.39 51.85
C LEU A 304 -44.13 -1.72 52.33
N THR A 305 -45.30 -1.69 52.98
CA THR A 305 -45.95 -2.86 53.57
C THR A 305 -47.42 -3.02 53.17
N ASN A 306 -48.09 -1.96 52.68
CA ASN A 306 -49.47 -2.04 52.19
C ASN A 306 -49.84 -0.95 51.16
N SER A 307 -50.73 -1.23 50.21
CA SER A 307 -51.34 -0.21 49.32
C SER A 307 -52.40 0.65 50.02
N GLY A 308 -52.79 0.28 51.25
CA GLY A 308 -53.70 1.02 52.12
C GLY A 308 -53.04 1.66 53.35
N ASP A 309 -51.73 1.45 53.57
CA ASP A 309 -51.02 2.21 54.60
C ASP A 309 -50.82 3.63 54.06
N THR A 310 -51.24 4.62 54.83
CA THR A 310 -50.90 6.02 54.57
C THR A 310 -49.39 6.06 54.49
N LEU A 311 -48.86 6.25 53.28
CA LEU A 311 -47.44 6.40 52.98
C LEU A 311 -46.79 7.12 54.16
N ILE A 312 -45.80 6.50 54.79
CA ILE A 312 -44.96 7.18 55.78
C ILE A 312 -44.55 8.48 55.08
N PRO A 313 -45.01 9.67 55.52
CA PRO A 313 -44.69 10.87 54.80
C PRO A 313 -43.17 11.00 54.89
N VAL A 314 -42.51 11.08 53.73
CA VAL A 314 -41.11 11.47 53.67
C VAL A 314 -41.04 12.85 54.32
N GLY A 315 -40.59 12.86 55.58
CA GLY A 315 -40.74 13.99 56.49
C GLY A 315 -42.06 13.94 57.25
N ILE A 316 -41.98 13.65 58.56
CA ILE A 316 -43.01 14.14 59.49
C ILE A 316 -42.96 15.68 59.35
N PRO A 317 -44.02 16.39 58.93
CA PRO A 317 -44.01 17.83 59.01
C PRO A 317 -43.77 18.18 60.48
N LEU A 318 -42.67 18.87 60.78
CA LEU A 318 -42.51 19.48 62.09
C LEU A 318 -43.78 20.30 62.34
N PRO A 319 -44.48 20.10 63.46
CA PRO A 319 -45.64 20.91 63.77
C PRO A 319 -45.21 22.37 63.71
N TYR A 320 -45.98 23.18 62.97
CA TYR A 320 -45.76 24.62 62.91
C TYR A 320 -45.67 25.13 64.35
N PRO A 321 -44.60 25.84 64.76
CA PRO A 321 -44.46 26.28 66.13
C PRO A 321 -45.47 27.42 66.38
N GLY A 322 -46.66 27.04 66.83
CA GLY A 322 -47.70 27.97 67.27
C GLY A 322 -48.92 28.04 66.36
N ILE A 323 -50.08 28.15 67.00
CA ILE A 323 -51.45 28.27 66.46
C ILE A 323 -51.72 29.57 65.67
N THR A 324 -50.71 30.20 65.05
CA THR A 324 -50.93 31.45 64.32
C THR A 324 -50.00 31.53 63.10
N PRO A 325 -50.53 31.37 61.87
CA PRO A 325 -49.79 31.68 60.66
C PRO A 325 -49.37 33.16 60.67
N PRO A 326 -48.15 33.52 60.26
CA PRO A 326 -47.74 34.91 60.14
C PRO A 326 -48.63 35.61 59.10
N LYS A 327 -49.13 36.80 59.45
CA LYS A 327 -49.88 37.65 58.51
C LYS A 327 -48.97 37.93 57.31
N GLY A 328 -49.41 37.51 56.13
CA GLY A 328 -48.72 37.81 54.87
C GLY A 328 -48.46 39.31 54.75
N ILE A 329 -47.24 39.63 54.33
CA ILE A 329 -46.84 40.93 53.82
C ILE A 329 -46.82 40.80 52.30
#